data_AF-A0A965RSA4-F1
#
_entry.id   AF-A0A965RSA4-F1
#
_cell.length_a   1.000
_cell.length_b   1.000
_cell.length_c   1.000
_cell.angle_alpha   90.00
_cell.angle_beta   90.00
_cell.angle_gamma   90.00
#
_symmetry.space_group_name_H-M   'P 1'
#
loop_
_entity.id
_entity.type
_entity.pdbx_description
1 polymer ?
#
loop_
_entity_poly.entity_id
_entity_poly.type
_entity_poly.pdbx_seq_one_letter_code
_entity_poly.pdbx_strand_id
1 'polypeptide(L)'
;REWDAQLSAEHGSEVIWAAVSHGDVIKAICADALSLPLRNFQRISIEPSSVSLVQYRSESAQVHKLNDTGFQWVQALNKIAQSKEATVGGEVNAQ
;
A
#
# COMPACT_ATOMS: atom_id res chain seq x y z
N ARG A 1 2.73 -5.96 -13.12
CA ARG A 1 1.50 -6.32 -13.86
C ARG A 1 1.18 -7.81 -13.73
N GLU A 2 2.16 -8.70 -13.91
CA GLU A 2 1.96 -10.16 -13.70
C GLU A 2 1.44 -10.49 -12.30
N TRP A 3 2.06 -9.92 -11.25
CA TRP A 3 1.59 -10.07 -9.86
C TRP A 3 0.13 -9.67 -9.64
N ASP A 4 -0.31 -8.60 -10.30
CA ASP A 4 -1.66 -8.08 -10.19
C ASP A 4 -2.67 -9.04 -10.83
N ALA A 5 -2.33 -9.59 -12.01
CA ALA A 5 -3.14 -10.59 -12.71
C ALA A 5 -3.22 -11.91 -11.94
N GLN A 6 -2.09 -12.36 -11.39
CA GLN A 6 -2.02 -13.58 -10.59
C GLN A 6 -2.89 -13.48 -9.33
N LEU A 7 -2.75 -12.41 -8.55
CA LEU A 7 -3.49 -12.23 -7.31
C LEU A 7 -4.98 -11.97 -7.56
N SER A 8 -5.32 -11.27 -8.65
CA SER A 8 -6.72 -11.05 -9.01
C SER A 8 -7.43 -12.35 -9.41
N ALA A 9 -6.71 -13.29 -10.02
CA ALA A 9 -7.24 -14.62 -10.34
C ALA A 9 -7.47 -15.47 -9.07
N GLU A 10 -6.62 -15.32 -8.05
CA GLU A 10 -6.71 -16.10 -6.80
C GLU A 10 -7.72 -15.51 -5.80
N HIS A 11 -7.80 -14.18 -5.69
CA HIS A 11 -8.54 -13.50 -4.61
C HIS A 11 -9.67 -12.58 -5.10
N GLY A 12 -9.86 -12.44 -6.42
CA GLY A 12 -10.86 -11.56 -7.02
C GLY A 12 -10.32 -10.18 -7.41
N SER A 13 -11.11 -9.41 -8.15
CA SER A 13 -10.70 -8.14 -8.77
C SER A 13 -10.39 -7.01 -7.80
N GLU A 14 -10.82 -7.12 -6.55
CA GLU A 14 -10.61 -6.10 -5.50
C GLU A 14 -9.40 -6.42 -4.61
N VAL A 15 -8.51 -7.31 -5.06
CA VAL A 15 -7.31 -7.68 -4.29
C VAL A 15 -6.40 -6.47 -4.12
N ILE A 16 -5.96 -6.26 -2.89
CA ILE A 16 -4.96 -5.23 -2.55
C ILE A 16 -3.74 -5.95 -2.03
N TRP A 17 -2.59 -5.64 -2.60
CA TRP A 17 -1.30 -6.16 -2.17
C TRP A 17 -0.32 -5.03 -1.90
N ALA A 18 0.65 -5.29 -1.02
CA ALA A 18 1.69 -4.33 -0.67
C ALA A 18 3.06 -4.87 -1.10
N ALA A 19 3.85 -4.03 -1.78
CA ALA A 19 5.27 -4.27 -1.99
C ALA A 19 6.07 -3.40 -1.01
N VAL A 20 7.03 -4.03 -0.33
CA VAL A 20 8.01 -3.35 0.54
C VAL A 20 9.36 -3.44 -0.14
N SER A 21 10.00 -2.30 -0.37
CA SER A 21 11.28 -2.21 -1.06
C SER A 21 12.05 -0.96 -0.62
N HIS A 22 13.15 -0.66 -1.31
CA HIS A 22 13.95 0.54 -1.11
C HIS A 22 13.46 1.72 -1.96
N GLY A 23 13.89 2.92 -1.58
CA GLY A 23 13.44 4.17 -2.21
C GLY A 23 13.61 4.21 -3.72
N ASP A 24 14.72 3.74 -4.27
CA ASP A 24 14.95 3.82 -5.73
C ASP A 24 14.07 2.88 -6.54
N VAL A 25 13.78 1.68 -6.02
CA VAL A 25 12.83 0.74 -6.65
C VAL A 25 11.43 1.37 -6.63
N ILE A 26 11.02 1.96 -5.50
CA ILE A 26 9.72 2.63 -5.38
C ILE A 26 9.65 3.84 -6.33
N LYS A 27 10.68 4.68 -6.40
CA LYS A 27 10.74 5.82 -7.33
C LYS A 27 10.60 5.37 -8.79
N ALA A 28 11.25 4.27 -9.18
CA ALA A 28 11.14 3.72 -10.53
C ALA A 28 9.70 3.31 -10.85
N ILE A 29 9.03 2.62 -9.92
CA ILE A 29 7.62 2.24 -10.05
C ILE A 29 6.71 3.47 -10.13
N CYS A 30 6.92 4.47 -9.27
CA CYS A 30 6.15 5.71 -9.31
C CYS A 30 6.36 6.49 -10.61
N ALA A 31 7.59 6.54 -11.14
CA ALA A 31 7.88 7.18 -12.42
C ALA A 31 7.14 6.50 -13.58
N ASP A 32 7.15 5.16 -13.63
CA ASP A 32 6.38 4.37 -14.60
C ASP A 32 4.87 4.66 -14.49
N ALA A 33 4.33 4.58 -13.27
CA ALA A 33 2.91 4.84 -13.01
C ALA A 33 2.47 6.26 -13.38
N LEU A 34 3.33 7.26 -13.19
CA LEU A 34 3.10 8.66 -13.58
C LEU A 34 3.38 8.92 -15.07
N SER A 35 3.74 7.89 -15.85
CA SER A 35 4.16 8.02 -17.25
C SER A 35 5.32 9.01 -17.45
N LEU A 36 6.19 9.11 -16.44
CA LEU A 36 7.43 9.88 -16.52
C LEU A 36 8.52 9.03 -17.16
N PRO A 37 9.42 9.63 -17.96
CA PRO A 37 10.60 8.91 -18.42
C PRO A 37 11.39 8.38 -17.22
N LEU A 38 11.77 7.10 -17.24
CA LEU A 38 12.39 6.46 -16.08
C LEU A 38 13.61 7.25 -15.56
N ARG A 39 14.46 7.81 -16.42
CA ARG A 39 15.60 8.68 -16.02
C ARG A 39 15.23 9.84 -15.08
N ASN A 40 13.97 10.26 -15.05
CA ASN A 40 13.46 11.32 -14.20
C ASN A 40 13.03 10.82 -12.81
N PHE A 41 13.15 9.52 -12.49
CA PHE A 41 12.74 8.97 -11.19
C PHE A 41 13.46 9.64 -10.01
N GLN A 42 14.68 10.14 -10.23
CA GLN A 42 15.44 10.89 -9.22
C GLN A 42 14.80 12.24 -8.82
N ARG A 43 13.77 12.71 -9.55
CA ARG A 43 12.99 13.90 -9.17
C ARG A 43 11.88 13.58 -8.15
N ILE A 44 11.59 12.31 -7.90
CA ILE A 44 10.57 11.87 -6.96
C ILE A 44 11.24 11.63 -5.60
N SER A 45 10.75 12.29 -4.55
CA SER A 45 11.17 11.96 -3.17
C SER A 45 10.31 10.82 -2.63
N ILE A 46 10.94 9.87 -1.94
CA ILE A 46 10.31 8.79 -1.19
C ILE A 46 11.03 8.74 0.16
N GLU A 47 10.31 9.14 1.22
CA GLU A 47 10.80 9.13 2.59
C GLU A 47 10.76 7.71 3.18
N PRO A 48 11.63 7.38 4.13
CA PRO A 48 11.53 6.14 4.90
C PRO A 48 10.15 5.98 5.54
N SER A 49 9.63 4.76 5.52
CA SER A 49 8.30 4.42 6.09
C SER A 49 7.12 5.19 5.47
N SER A 50 7.30 5.77 4.28
CA SER A 50 6.19 6.34 3.50
C SER A 50 5.43 5.26 2.73
N VAL A 51 4.17 5.55 2.39
CA VAL A 51 3.34 4.69 1.55
C VAL A 51 2.94 5.43 0.28
N SER A 52 2.97 4.72 -0.84
CA SER A 52 2.43 5.19 -2.13
C SER A 52 1.36 4.21 -2.59
N LEU A 53 0.22 4.74 -3.06
CA LEU A 53 -0.91 3.96 -3.53
C LEU A 53 -1.06 4.14 -5.03
N VAL A 54 -0.85 3.05 -5.77
CA VAL A 54 -0.99 3.00 -7.23
C VAL A 54 -2.02 1.95 -7.58
N GLN A 55 -3.02 2.34 -8.38
CA GLN A 55 -3.98 1.43 -8.97
C GLN A 55 -3.58 1.18 -10.43
N TYR A 56 -3.27 -0.06 -10.76
CA TYR A 56 -3.05 -0.47 -12.14
C TYR A 56 -4.36 -0.92 -12.79
N ARG A 57 -4.53 -0.56 -14.06
CA ARG A 57 -5.56 -1.04 -14.97
C ARG A 57 -4.87 -1.59 -16.22
N SER A 58 -5.61 -2.26 -17.09
CA SER A 58 -5.05 -2.92 -18.28
C SER A 58 -4.12 -2.00 -19.10
N GLU A 59 -4.52 -0.73 -19.29
CA GLU A 59 -3.80 0.23 -20.13
C GLU A 59 -3.42 1.53 -19.43
N SER A 60 -3.67 1.65 -18.12
CA SER A 60 -3.39 2.89 -17.38
C SER A 60 -3.02 2.61 -15.93
N ALA A 61 -2.40 3.60 -15.30
CA ALA A 61 -2.17 3.61 -13.86
C ALA A 61 -2.73 4.91 -13.28
N GLN A 62 -3.19 4.84 -12.03
CA GLN A 62 -3.63 5.99 -11.26
C GLN A 62 -2.85 6.01 -9.95
N VAL A 63 -2.15 7.11 -9.70
CA VAL A 63 -1.43 7.33 -8.43
C VAL A 63 -2.34 8.13 -7.51
N HIS A 64 -2.88 7.46 -6.49
CA HIS A 64 -3.80 8.07 -5.52
C HIS A 64 -3.04 8.76 -4.38
N LYS A 65 -1.90 8.19 -3.99
CA LYS A 65 -1.01 8.71 -2.96
C LYS A 65 0.43 8.50 -3.39
N LEU A 66 1.27 9.50 -3.14
CA LEU A 66 2.70 9.45 -3.43
C LEU A 66 3.45 9.95 -2.19
N ASN A 67 4.39 9.15 -1.70
CA ASN A 67 5.24 9.50 -0.56
C ASN A 67 4.44 9.96 0.68
N ASP A 68 3.34 9.27 1.00
CA ASP A 68 2.50 9.61 2.14
C ASP A 68 3.15 9.12 3.45
N THR A 69 3.79 10.04 4.17
CA THR A 69 4.31 9.82 5.53
C THR A 69 3.26 10.09 6.61
N GLY A 70 2.02 10.38 6.21
CA GLY A 70 0.98 10.91 7.05
C GLY A 70 0.59 10.01 8.22
N PHE A 71 0.52 10.60 9.39
CA PHE A 71 0.07 9.95 10.63
C PHE A 71 -1.36 9.40 10.54
N GLN A 72 -2.20 9.92 9.64
CA GLN A 72 -3.61 9.56 9.56
C GLN A 72 -3.87 8.12 9.10
N TRP A 73 -3.17 7.65 8.06
CA TRP A 73 -3.34 6.25 7.61
C TRP A 73 -2.65 5.29 8.59
N VAL A 74 -1.52 5.69 9.19
CA VAL A 74 -0.88 4.95 10.28
C VAL A 74 -1.80 4.83 11.50
N GLN A 75 -2.48 5.91 11.89
CA GLN A 75 -3.50 5.89 12.94
C GLN A 75 -4.68 4.99 12.57
N ALA A 76 -5.16 5.04 11.34
CA ALA A 76 -6.25 4.18 10.87
C ALA A 76 -5.84 2.70 10.92
N LEU A 77 -4.64 2.35 10.47
CA LEU A 77 -4.09 0.99 10.57
C LEU A 77 -3.91 0.55 12.03
N ASN A 78 -3.38 1.42 12.90
CA ASN A 78 -3.24 1.12 14.32
C ASN A 78 -4.61 0.86 14.97
N LYS A 79 -5.63 1.65 14.61
CA LYS A 79 -7.00 1.43 15.08
C LYS A 79 -7.56 0.08 14.61
N ILE A 80 -7.30 -0.30 13.35
CA ILE A 80 -7.71 -1.60 12.80
C ILE A 80 -6.97 -2.75 13.51
N ALA A 81 -5.66 -2.62 13.73
CA ALA A 81 -4.85 -3.60 14.44
C ALA A 81 -5.36 -3.80 15.88
N GLN A 82 -5.61 -2.71 16.61
CA GLN A 82 -6.21 -2.73 17.96
C GLN A 82 -7.62 -3.32 17.97
N SER A 83 -8.43 -3.10 16.93
CA SER A 83 -9.77 -3.72 16.83
C SER A 83 -9.74 -5.22 16.53
N LYS A 84 -8.65 -5.74 15.93
CA LYS A 84 -8.43 -7.18 15.75
C LYS A 84 -7.91 -7.87 17.01
N GLU A 85 -7.42 -7.10 17.99
CA GLU A 85 -6.92 -7.59 19.28
C GLU A 85 -8.00 -7.60 20.38
N ALA A 86 -9.27 -7.82 20.02
CA ALA A 86 -10.37 -7.99 20.96
C ALA A 86 -10.96 -9.42 20.86
N THR A 87 -10.37 -10.34 21.62
CA THR A 87 -11.01 -11.20 22.64
C THR A 87 -9.96 -12.19 23.14
N VAL A 88 -9.31 -11.86 24.26
CA VAL A 88 -8.78 -12.91 25.16
C VAL A 88 -9.83 -13.06 26.25
N GLY A 89 -10.58 -14.16 26.14
CA GLY A 89 -11.76 -14.43 26.96
C GLY A 89 -11.44 -14.63 28.44
N GLY A 90 -12.43 -14.31 29.26
CA GLY A 90 -12.47 -14.69 30.67
C GLY A 90 -13.31 -13.74 31.54
N GLU A 91 -14.59 -13.51 31.20
CA GLU A 91 -15.53 -13.12 32.26
C GLU A 91 -15.90 -14.39 33.04
N VAL A 92 -15.53 -14.44 34.31
CA VAL A 92 -16.20 -15.32 35.27
C VAL A 92 -17.30 -14.49 35.91
N ASN A 93 -18.56 -14.87 35.65
CA ASN A 93 -19.69 -14.45 36.47
C ASN A 93 -19.38 -14.88 37.91
N ALA A 94 -19.00 -13.93 38.76
CA ALA A 94 -19.09 -14.11 40.20
C ALA A 94 -20.49 -13.67 40.60
N GLN A 95 -21.28 -14.64 41.06
CA GLN A 95 -22.60 -14.46 41.66
C GLN A 95 -22.60 -13.39 42.76
#